data_AF-A0A9D1CPR6-F1
#
_entry.id   AF-A0A9D1CPR6-F1
#
_cell.length_a   1.000
_cell.length_b   1.000
_cell.length_c   1.000
_cell.angle_alpha   90.00
_cell.angle_beta   90.00
_cell.angle_gamma   90.00
#
_symmetry.space_group_name_H-M   'P 1'
#
loop_
_entity.id
_entity.type
_entity.pdbx_description
1 polymer ?
#
loop_
_entity_poly.entity_id
_entity_poly.type
_entity_poly.pdbx_seq_one_letter_code
_entity_poly.pdbx_strand_id
1 'polypeptide(L)'
;MFDGFPQEMIGFLLSIRFNNSTAYFQAHRDEYERFVKRPLYALCEALAPVVQEIDPDLDTRPAGVCSRLRRDTRFSRDKSPYRDHVWIGWRYAGEPRSEIFGLYWDAYPESSSWGCGAYGENKPVMDALRARMLEHPEEMLAILNAPDFKGRFVLEGPDYKKLAVPDALPEALRPLYNKKGFYFHQATDAEQDLELIFSGRIVERVSRDLRALGPLYRYMRRMQEAAGPRERRWDR
;
A
#
# COMPACT_ATOMS: atom_id res chain seq x y z
N MET A 1 19.43 -3.82 12.37
CA MET A 1 19.62 -3.26 11.02
C MET A 1 19.02 -4.26 10.05
N PHE A 2 18.33 -3.81 9.01
CA PHE A 2 17.76 -4.70 7.99
C PHE A 2 18.76 -4.81 6.84
N ASP A 3 19.20 -6.03 6.53
CA ASP A 3 20.26 -6.28 5.55
C ASP A 3 19.71 -6.80 4.20
N GLY A 4 18.39 -7.02 4.11
CA GLY A 4 17.73 -7.65 2.97
C GLY A 4 16.89 -8.85 3.38
N PHE A 5 15.96 -9.24 2.52
CA PHE A 5 15.33 -10.55 2.62
C PHE A 5 16.32 -11.64 2.16
N PRO A 6 16.30 -12.84 2.77
CA PRO A 6 17.00 -13.98 2.19
C PRO A 6 16.34 -14.39 0.87
N GLN A 7 17.13 -14.88 -0.10
CA GLN A 7 16.61 -15.33 -1.40
C GLN A 7 15.58 -16.46 -1.25
N GLU A 8 15.74 -17.28 -0.21
CA GLU A 8 14.82 -18.34 0.18
C GLU A 8 13.39 -17.86 0.46
N MET A 9 13.19 -16.56 0.71
CA MET A 9 11.86 -15.96 0.81
C MET A 9 11.02 -16.27 -0.44
N ILE A 10 11.59 -16.08 -1.63
CA ILE A 10 10.87 -16.30 -2.89
C ILE A 10 10.53 -17.78 -3.06
N GLY A 11 11.49 -18.67 -2.78
CA GLY A 11 11.29 -20.11 -2.81
C GLY A 11 10.15 -20.55 -1.87
N PHE A 12 10.11 -20.01 -0.65
CA PHE A 12 9.05 -20.30 0.31
C PHE A 12 7.68 -19.80 -0.18
N LEU A 13 7.60 -18.56 -0.68
CA LEU A 13 6.34 -17.97 -1.15
C LEU A 13 5.77 -18.74 -2.36
N LEU A 14 6.63 -19.13 -3.31
CA LEU A 14 6.25 -20.00 -4.43
C LEU A 14 5.79 -21.38 -3.93
N SER A 15 6.50 -21.96 -2.96
CA SER A 15 6.14 -23.27 -2.45
C SER A 15 4.76 -23.27 -1.77
N ILE A 16 4.44 -22.22 -1.01
CA ILE A 16 3.10 -22.04 -0.41
C ILE A 16 2.02 -21.84 -1.49
N ARG A 17 2.34 -21.16 -2.60
CA ARG A 17 1.41 -21.01 -3.75
C ARG A 17 1.00 -22.38 -4.29
N PHE A 18 1.94 -23.28 -4.49
CA PHE A 18 1.68 -24.61 -5.08
C PHE A 18 1.19 -25.66 -4.07
N ASN A 19 1.56 -25.53 -2.80
CA ASN A 19 1.24 -26.50 -1.73
C ASN A 19 0.33 -25.89 -0.65
N ASN A 20 -0.72 -25.18 -1.07
CA ASN A 20 -1.55 -24.35 -0.18
C ASN A 20 -2.45 -25.15 0.76
N SER A 21 -1.87 -25.73 1.81
CA SER A 21 -2.56 -26.52 2.82
C SER A 21 -2.03 -26.26 4.22
N THR A 22 -2.87 -26.45 5.24
CA THR A 22 -2.48 -26.28 6.64
C THR A 22 -1.36 -27.23 7.03
N ALA A 23 -1.42 -28.49 6.58
CA ALA A 23 -0.40 -29.49 6.87
C ALA A 23 0.97 -29.08 6.34
N TYR A 24 1.02 -28.63 5.08
CA TYR A 24 2.24 -28.12 4.46
C TYR A 24 2.80 -26.93 5.23
N PHE A 25 1.98 -25.92 5.54
CA PHE A 25 2.45 -24.76 6.29
C PHE A 25 2.99 -25.12 7.68
N GLN A 26 2.37 -26.06 8.40
CA GLN A 26 2.90 -26.48 9.70
C GLN A 26 4.27 -27.18 9.57
N ALA A 27 4.46 -27.99 8.54
CA ALA A 27 5.74 -28.64 8.27
C ALA A 27 6.86 -27.64 7.91
N HIS A 28 6.52 -26.53 7.26
CA HIS A 28 7.47 -25.48 6.83
C HIS A 28 7.38 -24.20 7.66
N ARG A 29 6.85 -24.27 8.89
CA ARG A 29 6.60 -23.09 9.72
C ARG A 29 7.89 -22.37 10.12
N ASP A 30 8.97 -23.11 10.35
CA ASP A 30 10.25 -22.53 10.73
C ASP A 30 10.90 -21.77 9.57
N GLU A 31 10.71 -22.25 8.34
CA GLU A 31 11.11 -21.54 7.12
C GLU A 31 10.34 -20.22 6.97
N TYR A 32 9.02 -20.24 7.20
CA TYR A 32 8.22 -19.02 7.21
C TYR A 32 8.74 -17.99 8.22
N GLU A 33 8.98 -18.43 9.46
CA GLU A 33 9.45 -17.54 10.52
C GLU A 33 10.83 -16.95 10.19
N ARG A 34 11.75 -17.76 9.64
CA ARG A 34 13.12 -17.35 9.31
C ARG A 34 13.21 -16.50 8.04
N PHE A 35 12.56 -16.93 6.96
CA PHE A 35 12.75 -16.34 5.63
C PHE A 35 11.78 -15.22 5.31
N VAL A 36 10.62 -15.20 5.95
CA VAL A 36 9.55 -14.25 5.63
C VAL A 36 9.25 -13.33 6.82
N LYS A 37 8.81 -13.89 7.94
CA LYS A 37 8.22 -13.08 9.02
C LYS A 37 9.25 -12.22 9.76
N ARG A 38 10.38 -12.80 10.17
CA ARG A 38 11.43 -12.03 10.86
C ARG A 38 12.02 -10.92 9.98
N PRO A 39 12.40 -11.18 8.71
CA PRO A 39 12.86 -10.12 7.81
C PRO A 39 11.79 -9.05 7.54
N LEU A 40 10.52 -9.43 7.38
CA LEU A 40 9.41 -8.48 7.20
C LEU A 40 9.26 -7.54 8.41
N TYR A 41 9.42 -8.08 9.62
CA TYR A 41 9.36 -7.28 10.84
C TYR A 41 10.56 -6.33 10.93
N ALA A 42 11.75 -6.82 10.59
CA ALA A 42 12.96 -6.00 10.55
C ALA A 42 12.87 -4.87 9.51
N LEU A 43 12.28 -5.11 8.33
CA LEU A 43 12.01 -4.06 7.34
C LEU A 43 11.00 -3.03 7.89
N CYS A 44 9.92 -3.49 8.53
CA CYS A 44 8.93 -2.60 9.14
C CYS A 44 9.55 -1.68 10.21
N GLU A 45 10.41 -2.24 11.06
CA GLU A 45 11.15 -1.47 12.07
C GLU A 45 12.14 -0.49 11.43
N ALA A 46 12.83 -0.90 10.36
CA ALA A 46 13.76 -0.03 9.64
C ALA A 46 13.07 1.14 8.93
N LEU A 47 11.83 0.97 8.46
CA LEU A 47 11.02 2.01 7.83
C LEU A 47 10.20 2.84 8.82
N ALA A 48 10.11 2.42 10.10
CA ALA A 48 9.33 3.13 11.11
C ALA A 48 9.72 4.62 11.26
N PRO A 49 11.01 5.03 11.24
CA PRO A 49 11.39 6.42 11.40
C PRO A 49 10.81 7.35 10.33
N VAL A 50 10.86 6.95 9.05
CA VAL A 50 10.33 7.78 7.96
C VAL A 50 8.80 7.80 7.94
N VAL A 51 8.16 6.68 8.32
CA VAL A 51 6.69 6.63 8.46
C VAL A 51 6.23 7.60 9.55
N GLN A 52 6.94 7.63 10.68
CA GLN A 52 6.66 8.51 11.82
C GLN A 52 7.01 9.97 11.54
N GLU A 53 8.00 10.24 10.69
CA GLU A 53 8.26 11.59 10.15
C GLU A 53 7.09 12.09 9.28
N ILE A 54 6.45 11.20 8.52
CA ILE A 54 5.29 11.55 7.70
C ILE A 54 4.09 11.84 8.61
N ASP A 55 3.81 10.94 9.54
CA ASP A 55 2.73 11.09 10.52
C ASP A 55 3.04 10.26 11.80
N PRO A 56 3.18 10.91 12.97
CA PRO A 56 3.54 10.24 14.22
C PRO A 56 2.44 9.29 14.75
N ASP A 57 1.20 9.44 14.30
CA ASP A 57 0.07 8.61 14.76
C ASP A 57 -0.04 7.27 13.98
N LEU A 58 0.72 7.11 12.89
CA LEU A 58 0.79 5.85 12.14
C LEU A 58 1.39 4.72 12.99
N ASP A 59 0.64 3.63 13.20
CA ASP A 59 1.16 2.46 13.90
C ASP A 59 2.34 1.88 13.13
N THR A 60 3.47 1.68 13.80
CA THR A 60 4.69 1.07 13.24
C THR A 60 5.04 -0.25 13.90
N ARG A 61 4.20 -0.76 14.81
CA ARG A 61 4.41 -2.04 15.48
C ARG A 61 4.17 -3.17 14.48
N PRO A 62 5.16 -4.02 14.17
CA PRO A 62 5.04 -5.04 13.12
C PRO A 62 3.82 -5.96 13.27
N ALA A 63 3.44 -6.31 14.51
CA ALA A 63 2.28 -7.14 14.79
C ALA A 63 0.93 -6.54 14.32
N GLY A 64 0.83 -5.21 14.22
CA GLY A 64 -0.36 -4.48 13.78
C GLY A 64 -0.38 -4.18 12.28
N VAL A 65 0.78 -3.94 11.68
CA VAL A 65 0.90 -3.43 10.30
C VAL A 65 1.43 -4.43 9.28
N CYS A 66 2.23 -5.41 9.69
CA CYS A 66 2.65 -6.48 8.80
C CYS A 66 1.51 -7.47 8.55
N SER A 67 1.48 -8.01 7.34
CA SER A 67 0.52 -9.03 6.96
C SER A 67 0.79 -10.37 7.64
N ARG A 68 -0.19 -11.27 7.53
CA ARG A 68 -0.07 -12.68 7.90
C ARG A 68 -0.38 -13.49 6.65
N LEU A 69 0.32 -14.61 6.46
CA LEU A 69 0.04 -15.48 5.31
C LEU A 69 -1.38 -16.04 5.37
N ARG A 70 -1.87 -16.40 6.57
CA ARG A 70 -3.22 -16.96 6.71
C ARG A 70 -4.29 -15.99 6.20
N ARG A 71 -5.15 -16.50 5.33
CA ARG A 71 -6.29 -15.81 4.73
C ARG A 71 -7.53 -15.99 5.58
N ASP A 72 -8.38 -14.98 5.55
CA ASP A 72 -9.78 -15.15 5.91
C ASP A 72 -10.53 -15.58 4.65
N THR A 73 -10.92 -16.86 4.59
CA THR A 73 -11.55 -17.47 3.41
C THR A 73 -13.05 -17.66 3.59
N ARG A 74 -13.66 -17.13 4.66
CA ARG A 74 -15.08 -17.35 4.98
C ARG A 74 -15.99 -16.96 3.80
N PHE A 75 -15.73 -15.81 3.20
CA PHE A 75 -16.52 -15.27 2.09
C PHE A 75 -15.88 -15.48 0.70
N SER A 76 -14.70 -16.10 0.63
CA SER A 76 -13.99 -16.32 -0.65
C SER A 76 -14.47 -17.59 -1.34
N ARG A 77 -14.61 -17.58 -2.67
CA ARG A 77 -14.85 -18.80 -3.47
C ARG A 77 -13.63 -19.71 -3.46
N ASP A 78 -12.44 -19.13 -3.58
CA ASP A 78 -11.17 -19.82 -3.37
C ASP A 78 -10.93 -20.01 -1.86
N LYS A 79 -10.84 -21.27 -1.44
CA LYS A 79 -10.68 -21.65 -0.03
C LYS A 79 -9.23 -21.87 0.39
N SER A 80 -8.26 -21.58 -0.47
CA SER A 80 -6.83 -21.70 -0.18
C SER A 80 -6.46 -20.90 1.09
N PRO A 81 -5.98 -21.56 2.17
CA PRO A 81 -5.82 -20.95 3.48
C PRO A 81 -4.69 -19.92 3.59
N TYR A 82 -3.74 -19.89 2.66
CA TYR A 82 -2.57 -19.01 2.72
C TYR A 82 -2.44 -18.12 1.50
N ARG A 83 -1.81 -16.96 1.70
CA ARG A 83 -1.29 -16.09 0.64
C ARG A 83 0.15 -16.50 0.34
N ASP A 84 0.59 -16.11 -0.83
CA ASP A 84 1.92 -16.25 -1.41
C ASP A 84 2.66 -14.91 -1.47
N HIS A 85 2.18 -13.90 -0.76
CA HIS A 85 2.74 -12.55 -0.74
C HIS A 85 2.60 -11.94 0.65
N VAL A 86 3.43 -10.93 0.91
CA VAL A 86 3.46 -10.19 2.17
C VAL A 86 3.37 -8.69 1.93
N TRP A 87 2.92 -7.96 2.95
CA TRP A 87 2.86 -6.51 2.89
C TRP A 87 3.00 -5.89 4.28
N ILE A 88 3.33 -4.61 4.29
CA ILE A 88 3.26 -3.72 5.44
C ILE A 88 2.28 -2.62 5.05
N GLY A 89 1.27 -2.40 5.89
CA GLY A 89 0.30 -1.32 5.69
C GLY A 89 0.19 -0.44 6.93
N TRP A 90 0.80 0.73 6.87
CA TRP A 90 0.84 1.69 7.98
C TRP A 90 -0.47 2.47 8.05
N ARG A 91 -1.04 2.52 9.25
CA ARG A 91 -2.33 3.16 9.55
C ARG A 91 -2.46 3.42 11.04
N TYR A 92 -3.43 4.21 11.47
CA TYR A 92 -3.65 4.40 12.90
C TYR A 92 -4.10 3.09 13.55
N ALA A 93 -3.68 2.89 14.80
CA ALA A 93 -4.03 1.69 15.56
C ALA A 93 -5.56 1.59 15.69
N GLY A 94 -6.12 0.45 15.27
CA GLY A 94 -7.57 0.21 15.31
C GLY A 94 -8.33 0.61 14.04
N GLU A 95 -7.71 1.33 13.09
CA GLU A 95 -8.35 1.64 11.82
C GLU A 95 -8.52 0.38 10.94
N PRO A 96 -9.67 0.23 10.25
CA PRO A 96 -9.92 -0.88 9.35
C PRO A 96 -9.06 -0.76 8.09
N ARG A 97 -8.37 -1.86 7.72
CA ARG A 97 -7.45 -1.91 6.58
C ARG A 97 -8.10 -1.57 5.23
N SER A 98 -9.39 -1.90 5.06
CA SER A 98 -10.10 -1.80 3.77
C SER A 98 -10.65 -0.43 3.44
N GLU A 99 -10.53 0.55 4.35
CA GLU A 99 -11.25 1.82 4.24
C GLU A 99 -10.34 3.05 4.25
N ILE A 100 -9.04 2.84 4.34
CA ILE A 100 -8.06 3.90 4.56
C ILE A 100 -7.21 4.18 3.33
N PHE A 101 -6.82 5.44 3.20
CA PHE A 101 -5.73 5.85 2.33
C PHE A 101 -4.45 5.82 3.18
N GLY A 102 -3.51 4.95 2.84
CA GLY A 102 -2.34 4.66 3.68
C GLY A 102 -1.07 4.47 2.88
N LEU A 103 0.05 4.44 3.61
CA LEU A 103 1.34 4.06 3.08
C LEU A 103 1.47 2.54 3.10
N TYR A 104 2.15 1.97 2.11
CA TYR A 104 2.37 0.54 2.05
C TYR A 104 3.68 0.15 1.39
N TRP A 105 4.09 -1.09 1.67
CA TRP A 105 5.08 -1.86 0.93
C TRP A 105 4.54 -3.29 0.77
N ASP A 106 4.77 -3.94 -0.36
CA ASP A 106 4.46 -5.34 -0.58
C ASP A 106 5.54 -6.09 -1.35
N ALA A 107 5.48 -7.41 -1.25
CA ALA A 107 6.28 -8.33 -2.05
C ALA A 107 5.48 -9.58 -2.38
N TYR A 108 5.48 -9.88 -3.67
CA TYR A 108 5.09 -11.12 -4.33
C TYR A 108 6.35 -11.88 -4.73
N PRO A 109 6.25 -13.15 -5.14
CA PRO A 109 7.41 -13.88 -5.62
C PRO A 109 8.06 -13.24 -6.86
N GLU A 110 7.28 -12.53 -7.66
CA GLU A 110 7.72 -11.93 -8.92
C GLU A 110 7.96 -10.42 -8.85
N SER A 111 7.56 -9.74 -7.77
CA SER A 111 7.60 -8.28 -7.71
C SER A 111 7.53 -7.75 -6.28
N SER A 112 7.95 -6.51 -6.08
CA SER A 112 7.71 -5.73 -4.87
C SER A 112 7.27 -4.34 -5.25
N SER A 113 6.33 -3.76 -4.50
CA SER A 113 5.87 -2.40 -4.70
C SER A 113 5.71 -1.63 -3.40
N TRP A 114 5.74 -0.31 -3.49
CA TRP A 114 5.47 0.57 -2.36
C TRP A 114 4.82 1.85 -2.84
N GLY A 115 4.02 2.44 -1.98
CA GLY A 115 3.22 3.58 -2.41
C GLY A 115 2.34 4.17 -1.33
N CYS A 116 1.42 5.00 -1.81
CA CYS A 116 0.41 5.65 -1.01
C CYS A 116 -0.93 5.54 -1.73
N GLY A 117 -1.95 4.99 -1.06
CA GLY A 117 -3.24 4.74 -1.69
C GLY A 117 -4.22 3.95 -0.84
N ALA A 118 -5.37 3.63 -1.45
CA ALA A 118 -6.41 2.80 -0.83
C ALA A 118 -6.54 1.45 -1.54
N TYR A 119 -6.65 0.37 -0.76
CA TYR A 119 -6.87 -1.01 -1.26
C TYR A 119 -8.29 -1.25 -1.81
N GLY A 120 -9.12 -0.20 -1.93
CA GLY A 120 -10.49 -0.30 -2.42
C GLY A 120 -11.15 1.04 -2.68
N GLU A 121 -12.37 1.00 -3.20
CA GLU A 121 -13.16 2.19 -3.47
C GLU A 121 -13.73 2.77 -2.16
N ASN A 122 -13.41 4.04 -1.90
CA ASN A 122 -14.00 4.82 -0.80
C ASN A 122 -14.67 6.06 -1.38
N LYS A 123 -15.93 5.88 -1.84
CA LYS A 123 -16.67 6.95 -2.53
C LYS A 123 -16.77 8.25 -1.71
N PRO A 124 -17.12 8.25 -0.41
CA PRO A 124 -17.14 9.47 0.40
C PRO A 124 -15.82 10.26 0.35
N VAL A 125 -14.68 9.56 0.49
CA VAL A 125 -13.35 10.19 0.44
C VAL A 125 -13.04 10.74 -0.95
N MET A 126 -13.40 9.98 -2.00
CA MET A 126 -13.20 10.43 -3.38
C MET A 126 -14.11 11.59 -3.76
N ASP A 127 -15.33 11.67 -3.20
CA ASP A 127 -16.22 12.82 -3.38
C ASP A 127 -15.65 14.07 -2.70
N ALA A 128 -15.13 13.93 -1.47
CA ALA A 128 -14.43 15.01 -0.77
C ALA A 128 -13.20 15.50 -1.55
N LEU A 129 -12.39 14.58 -2.07
CA LEU A 129 -11.27 14.89 -2.95
C LEU A 129 -11.71 15.69 -4.18
N ARG A 130 -12.77 15.25 -4.86
CA ARG A 130 -13.27 15.95 -6.07
C ARG A 130 -13.74 17.35 -5.76
N ALA A 131 -14.50 17.54 -4.68
CA ALA A 131 -14.93 18.87 -4.25
C ALA A 131 -13.72 19.77 -3.98
N ARG A 132 -12.72 19.25 -3.25
CA ARG A 132 -11.49 20.00 -2.95
C ARG A 132 -10.68 20.33 -4.20
N MET A 133 -10.59 19.44 -5.18
CA MET A 133 -9.90 19.69 -6.45
C MET A 133 -10.58 20.78 -7.29
N LEU A 134 -11.89 21.00 -7.14
CA LEU A 134 -12.61 22.06 -7.82
C LEU A 134 -12.47 23.41 -7.11
N GLU A 135 -12.49 23.41 -5.78
CA GLU A 135 -12.36 24.63 -4.96
C GLU A 135 -10.91 25.12 -4.86
N HIS A 136 -9.97 24.18 -4.74
CA HIS A 136 -8.55 24.42 -4.46
C HIS A 136 -7.62 23.54 -5.33
N PRO A 137 -7.70 23.65 -6.66
CA PRO A 137 -6.88 22.83 -7.57
C PRO A 137 -5.38 22.96 -7.34
N GLU A 138 -4.92 24.12 -6.87
CA GLU A 138 -3.52 24.43 -6.60
C GLU A 138 -2.89 23.49 -5.58
N GLU A 139 -3.65 22.99 -4.59
CA GLU A 139 -3.11 22.12 -3.55
C GLU A 139 -2.66 20.76 -4.12
N MET A 140 -3.52 20.12 -4.93
CA MET A 140 -3.17 18.85 -5.58
C MET A 140 -2.14 19.06 -6.67
N LEU A 141 -2.23 20.15 -7.44
CA LEU A 141 -1.23 20.48 -8.45
C LEU A 141 0.17 20.67 -7.84
N ALA A 142 0.27 21.30 -6.67
CA ALA A 142 1.54 21.45 -5.96
C ALA A 142 2.15 20.09 -5.60
N ILE A 143 1.34 19.14 -5.14
CA ILE A 143 1.78 17.77 -4.82
C ILE A 143 2.26 17.06 -6.10
N LEU A 144 1.43 17.05 -7.15
CA LEU A 144 1.76 16.35 -8.40
C LEU A 144 2.96 16.96 -9.14
N ASN A 145 3.26 18.24 -8.93
CA ASN A 145 4.39 18.94 -9.54
C ASN A 145 5.63 19.06 -8.63
N ALA A 146 5.59 18.53 -7.40
CA ALA A 146 6.73 18.56 -6.51
C ALA A 146 7.95 17.87 -7.17
N PRO A 147 9.17 18.44 -7.09
CA PRO A 147 10.34 17.88 -7.79
C PRO A 147 10.67 16.43 -7.43
N ASP A 148 10.32 16.01 -6.21
CA ASP A 148 10.51 14.67 -5.69
C ASP A 148 9.33 13.72 -5.98
N PHE A 149 8.24 14.20 -6.56
CA PHE A 149 7.06 13.43 -6.92
C PHE A 149 6.86 13.30 -8.44
N LYS A 150 7.01 14.43 -9.16
CA LYS A 150 6.65 14.55 -10.57
C LYS A 150 7.37 13.52 -11.43
N GLY A 151 6.59 12.72 -12.17
CA GLY A 151 7.10 11.71 -13.10
C GLY A 151 7.76 10.49 -12.44
N ARG A 152 7.74 10.39 -11.10
CA ARG A 152 8.35 9.28 -10.37
C ARG A 152 7.36 8.18 -10.01
N PHE A 153 6.09 8.49 -9.77
CA PHE A 153 5.13 7.49 -9.30
C PHE A 153 4.10 7.17 -10.38
N VAL A 154 3.73 5.89 -10.46
CA VAL A 154 2.67 5.42 -11.35
C VAL A 154 1.32 5.56 -10.63
N LEU A 155 0.39 6.27 -11.26
CA LEU A 155 -0.99 6.36 -10.82
C LEU A 155 -1.77 5.14 -11.32
N GLU A 156 -2.31 4.37 -10.39
CA GLU A 156 -3.19 3.24 -10.70
C GLU A 156 -4.49 3.30 -9.90
N GLY A 157 -5.47 2.52 -10.36
CA GLY A 157 -6.80 2.43 -9.77
C GLY A 157 -7.91 2.49 -10.82
N PRO A 158 -9.11 1.97 -10.49
CA PRO A 158 -10.21 1.86 -11.43
C PRO A 158 -10.80 3.23 -11.79
N ASP A 159 -11.09 3.44 -13.07
CA ASP A 159 -11.76 4.64 -13.57
C ASP A 159 -13.28 4.48 -13.60
N TYR A 160 -14.00 5.60 -13.47
CA TYR A 160 -15.41 5.62 -13.86
C TYR A 160 -15.53 5.53 -15.38
N LYS A 161 -16.44 4.65 -15.85
CA LYS A 161 -16.82 4.58 -17.27
C LYS A 161 -17.53 5.84 -17.76
N LYS A 162 -18.28 6.47 -16.85
CA LYS A 162 -19.04 7.71 -17.07
C LYS A 162 -18.99 8.53 -15.79
N LEU A 163 -18.23 9.62 -15.81
CA LEU A 163 -18.23 10.65 -14.79
C LEU A 163 -18.14 12.00 -15.51
N ALA A 164 -19.01 12.93 -15.15
CA ALA A 164 -18.94 14.29 -15.69
C ALA A 164 -17.70 14.98 -15.11
N VAL A 165 -16.83 15.48 -15.99
CA VAL A 165 -15.64 16.25 -15.62
C VAL A 165 -15.94 17.72 -15.89
N PRO A 166 -15.91 18.59 -14.86
CA PRO A 166 -16.16 20.02 -15.06
C PRO A 166 -15.09 20.67 -15.95
N ASP A 167 -15.50 21.58 -16.84
CA ASP A 167 -14.58 22.27 -17.76
C ASP A 167 -13.54 23.11 -17.02
N ALA A 168 -13.92 23.68 -15.86
CA ALA A 168 -13.04 24.47 -15.00
C ALA A 168 -11.92 23.64 -14.34
N LEU A 169 -11.99 22.29 -14.36
CA LEU A 169 -10.96 21.45 -13.75
C LEU A 169 -9.69 21.45 -14.63
N PRO A 170 -8.52 21.79 -14.08
CA PRO A 170 -7.25 21.74 -14.80
C PRO A 170 -6.98 20.37 -15.42
N GLU A 171 -6.44 20.34 -16.65
CA GLU A 171 -6.20 19.10 -17.41
C GLU A 171 -5.37 18.08 -16.63
N ALA A 172 -4.33 18.54 -15.93
CA ALA A 172 -3.45 17.69 -15.12
C ALA A 172 -4.16 16.97 -13.96
N LEU A 173 -5.33 17.45 -13.54
CA LEU A 173 -6.12 16.87 -12.46
C LEU A 173 -7.18 15.87 -12.95
N ARG A 174 -7.51 15.89 -14.25
CA ARG A 174 -8.57 15.04 -14.83
C ARG A 174 -8.32 13.54 -14.65
N PRO A 175 -7.09 13.01 -14.83
CA PRO A 175 -6.84 11.58 -14.61
C PRO A 175 -7.16 11.14 -13.18
N LEU A 176 -6.80 11.96 -12.18
CA LEU A 176 -7.06 11.66 -10.77
C LEU A 176 -8.55 11.80 -10.42
N TYR A 177 -9.21 12.85 -10.93
CA TYR A 177 -10.62 13.13 -10.70
C TYR A 177 -11.52 11.96 -11.14
N ASN A 178 -11.16 11.26 -12.22
CA ASN A 178 -11.91 10.13 -12.77
C ASN A 178 -11.76 8.81 -11.98
N LYS A 179 -10.83 8.73 -11.02
CA LYS A 179 -10.58 7.50 -10.26
C LYS A 179 -11.69 7.20 -9.26
N LYS A 180 -12.15 5.95 -9.18
CA LYS A 180 -13.05 5.49 -8.08
C LYS A 180 -12.30 5.23 -6.77
N GLY A 181 -11.00 5.06 -6.89
CA GLY A 181 -10.00 4.88 -5.85
C GLY A 181 -8.65 4.81 -6.55
N PHE A 182 -7.56 5.17 -5.88
CA PHE A 182 -6.25 5.20 -6.50
C PHE A 182 -5.12 4.92 -5.52
N TYR A 183 -3.97 4.60 -6.09
CA TYR A 183 -2.69 4.61 -5.42
C TYR A 183 -1.62 5.18 -6.37
N PHE A 184 -0.67 5.88 -5.77
CA PHE A 184 0.60 6.22 -6.42
C PHE A 184 1.67 5.29 -5.89
N HIS A 185 2.42 4.65 -6.78
CA HIS A 185 3.39 3.66 -6.38
C HIS A 185 4.64 3.63 -7.25
N GLN A 186 5.65 2.98 -6.70
CA GLN A 186 6.84 2.47 -7.36
C GLN A 186 6.82 0.95 -7.23
N ALA A 187 7.43 0.26 -8.19
CA ALA A 187 7.59 -1.17 -8.15
C ALA A 187 8.98 -1.56 -8.64
N THR A 188 9.49 -2.70 -8.18
CA THR A 188 10.55 -3.41 -8.87
C THR A 188 9.97 -3.92 -10.20
N ASP A 189 10.62 -3.64 -11.33
CA ASP A 189 10.25 -4.27 -12.58
C ASP A 189 10.72 -5.74 -12.61
N ALA A 190 10.13 -6.55 -13.49
CA ALA A 190 10.47 -7.97 -13.60
C ALA A 190 11.87 -8.21 -14.22
N GLU A 191 12.47 -7.19 -14.83
CA GLU A 191 13.73 -7.30 -15.58
C GLU A 191 14.95 -6.75 -14.82
N GLN A 192 14.82 -5.88 -13.79
CA GLN A 192 15.98 -5.18 -13.21
C GLN A 192 16.20 -5.28 -11.70
N ASP A 193 15.23 -5.59 -10.81
CA ASP A 193 15.57 -5.32 -9.38
C ASP A 193 14.84 -6.08 -8.24
N LEU A 194 14.57 -7.39 -8.36
CA LEU A 194 14.36 -8.19 -7.14
C LEU A 194 15.63 -8.22 -6.26
N GLU A 195 16.80 -7.90 -6.82
CA GLU A 195 18.03 -7.73 -6.02
C GLU A 195 17.88 -6.67 -4.93
N LEU A 196 17.09 -5.62 -5.19
CA LEU A 196 16.83 -4.58 -4.20
C LEU A 196 16.20 -5.14 -2.92
N ILE A 197 15.24 -6.05 -3.01
CA ILE A 197 14.59 -6.62 -1.82
C ILE A 197 15.54 -7.52 -1.02
N PHE A 198 16.58 -8.08 -1.66
CA PHE A 198 17.62 -8.87 -1.00
C PHE A 198 18.75 -8.01 -0.43
N SER A 199 18.61 -6.68 -0.45
CA SER A 199 19.61 -5.72 -0.01
C SER A 199 19.04 -4.72 1.00
N GLY A 200 19.82 -4.36 2.01
CA GLY A 200 19.49 -3.28 2.95
C GLY A 200 19.23 -1.93 2.25
N ARG A 201 19.70 -1.75 1.00
CA ARG A 201 19.47 -0.56 0.17
C ARG A 201 17.98 -0.27 -0.09
N ILE A 202 17.11 -1.28 0.02
CA ILE A 202 15.66 -1.05 -0.11
C ILE A 202 15.13 -0.08 0.95
N VAL A 203 15.73 -0.06 2.15
CA VAL A 203 15.31 0.84 3.23
C VAL A 203 15.50 2.30 2.80
N GLU A 204 16.65 2.63 2.21
CA GLU A 204 16.94 3.98 1.71
C GLU A 204 16.02 4.35 0.55
N ARG A 205 15.84 3.45 -0.42
CA ARG A 205 14.99 3.67 -1.58
C ARG A 205 13.54 3.91 -1.17
N VAL A 206 12.96 3.00 -0.38
CA VAL A 206 11.57 3.10 0.09
C VAL A 206 11.41 4.31 0.99
N SER A 207 12.36 4.61 1.89
CA SER A 207 12.26 5.80 2.74
C SER A 207 12.22 7.10 1.94
N ARG A 208 13.11 7.24 0.95
CA ARG A 208 13.10 8.42 0.07
C ARG A 208 11.76 8.57 -0.66
N ASP A 209 11.23 7.46 -1.17
CA ASP A 209 10.00 7.48 -1.96
C ASP A 209 8.75 7.70 -1.08
N LEU A 210 8.68 7.10 0.12
CA LEU A 210 7.62 7.36 1.09
C LEU A 210 7.62 8.82 1.54
N ARG A 211 8.79 9.43 1.76
CA ARG A 211 8.89 10.85 2.13
C ARG A 211 8.28 11.75 1.04
N ALA A 212 8.56 11.47 -0.24
CA ALA A 212 7.96 12.19 -1.36
C ALA A 212 6.44 11.97 -1.46
N LEU A 213 5.93 10.83 -0.99
CA LEU A 213 4.49 10.54 -0.91
C LEU A 213 3.81 11.19 0.32
N GLY A 214 4.57 11.69 1.29
CA GLY A 214 4.06 12.26 2.53
C GLY A 214 3.04 13.41 2.34
N PRO A 215 3.28 14.39 1.47
CA PRO A 215 2.30 15.44 1.16
C PRO A 215 0.97 14.88 0.62
N LEU A 216 1.02 13.89 -0.28
CA LEU A 216 -0.17 13.21 -0.80
C LEU A 216 -0.92 12.47 0.31
N TYR A 217 -0.20 11.73 1.15
CA TYR A 217 -0.79 11.03 2.30
C TYR A 217 -1.56 12.00 3.19
N ARG A 218 -0.92 13.09 3.64
CA ARG A 218 -1.55 14.09 4.51
C ARG A 218 -2.74 14.78 3.86
N TYR A 219 -2.66 15.05 2.55
CA TYR A 219 -3.78 15.60 1.79
C TYR A 219 -4.99 14.67 1.83
N MET A 220 -4.77 13.38 1.57
CA MET A 220 -5.85 12.39 1.55
C MET A 220 -6.39 12.07 2.95
N ARG A 221 -5.56 12.14 4.00
CA ARG A 221 -6.04 12.06 5.40
C ARG A 221 -7.06 13.15 5.71
N ARG A 222 -6.82 14.40 5.30
CA ARG A 222 -7.83 15.47 5.44
C ARG A 222 -9.12 15.16 4.70
N MET A 223 -9.06 14.52 3.53
CA MET A 223 -10.26 14.10 2.79
C MET A 223 -11.00 12.98 3.52
N GLN A 224 -10.27 12.07 4.19
CA GLN A 224 -10.87 11.05 5.04
C GLN A 224 -11.57 11.65 6.27
N GLU A 225 -10.93 12.60 6.93
CA GLU A 225 -11.52 13.32 8.08
C GLU A 225 -12.78 14.09 7.67
N ALA A 226 -12.73 14.81 6.54
CA ALA A 226 -13.86 15.54 6.00
C ALA A 226 -15.04 14.63 5.58
N ALA A 227 -14.74 13.44 5.05
CA ALA A 227 -15.76 12.46 4.67
C ALA A 227 -16.43 11.77 5.88
N GLY A 228 -15.78 11.79 7.05
CA GLY A 228 -16.24 11.09 8.25
C GLY A 228 -16.13 9.56 8.16
N PRO A 229 -16.51 8.84 9.23
CA PRO A 229 -16.46 7.39 9.24
C PRO A 229 -17.44 6.79 8.22
N ARG A 230 -16.99 5.76 7.51
CA ARG A 230 -17.86 5.02 6.59
C ARG A 230 -18.98 4.36 7.40
N GLU A 231 -20.24 4.68 7.11
CA GLU A 231 -21.35 3.84 7.59
C GLU A 231 -21.10 2.42 7.10
N ARG A 232 -21.01 1.47 8.04
CA ARG A 232 -20.87 0.05 7.71
C ARG A 232 -22.14 -0.38 6.98
N ARG A 233 -22.13 -0.30 5.65
CA ARG A 233 -23.10 -0.99 4.82
C ARG A 233 -22.82 -2.48 4.97
N TRP A 234 -23.54 -3.09 5.92
CA TRP A 234 -23.79 -4.52 5.88
C TRP A 234 -24.71 -4.75 4.68
N ASP A 235 -24.12 -4.81 3.49
CA ASP A 235 -24.87 -5.27 2.32
C ASP A 235 -25.17 -6.76 2.53
N ARG A 236 -26.47 -7.06 2.51
CA ARG A 236 -27.08 -8.38 2.67
C ARG A 236 -26.67 -9.34 1.56
#